data_AF-A0A841DLI7-F1
#
_entry.id   AF-A0A841DLI7-F1
#
_cell.length_a   1.000
_cell.length_b   1.000
_cell.length_c   1.000
_cell.angle_alpha   90.00
_cell.angle_beta   90.00
_cell.angle_gamma   90.00
#
_symmetry.space_group_name_H-M   'P 1'
#
loop_
_entity.id
_entity.type
_entity.pdbx_description
1 polymer ?
#
loop_
_entity_poly.entity_id
_entity_poly.type
_entity_poly.pdbx_seq_one_letter_code
_entity_poly.pdbx_strand_id
1 'polypeptide(L)'
;MNPTWLTIVVAVIGVLGTLSAGWLTGRRADRATNADRAARQLEEERSLKRATYADVLRTARTLDRRVAASRSATELDDVLEQLLSAASHVELLSPELASGLLSTVIDLAERLVDLAKRRPATNEVIDETRADYTSALDDLTHRLHTEISRPSPH
;
A
#
# COMPACT_ATOMS: atom_id res chain seq x y z
N MET A 1 -19.34 -46.20 -55.94
CA MET A 1 -19.19 -45.29 -54.79
C MET A 1 -18.50 -44.03 -55.29
N ASN A 2 -19.18 -42.89 -55.27
CA ASN A 2 -18.67 -41.66 -55.89
C ASN A 2 -17.59 -41.00 -55.00
N PRO A 3 -16.39 -40.72 -55.53
CA PRO A 3 -15.27 -40.13 -54.77
C PRO A 3 -15.57 -38.73 -54.23
N THR A 4 -16.61 -38.06 -54.74
CA THR A 4 -17.10 -36.73 -54.33
C THR A 4 -17.63 -36.67 -52.91
N TRP A 5 -18.15 -37.77 -52.36
CA TRP A 5 -18.62 -37.83 -50.98
C TRP A 5 -17.45 -37.71 -49.98
N LEU A 6 -16.33 -38.35 -50.29
CA LEU A 6 -15.18 -38.43 -49.39
C LEU A 6 -14.46 -37.09 -49.28
N THR A 7 -14.39 -36.33 -50.37
CA THR A 7 -13.85 -34.96 -50.37
C THR A 7 -14.73 -33.97 -49.57
N ILE A 8 -16.05 -34.12 -49.62
CA ILE A 8 -16.96 -33.29 -48.80
C ILE A 8 -16.72 -33.53 -47.32
N VAL A 9 -16.59 -34.80 -46.90
CA VAL A 9 -16.33 -35.14 -45.49
C VAL A 9 -15.01 -34.56 -44.99
N VAL A 10 -13.93 -34.67 -45.77
CA VAL A 10 -12.61 -34.12 -45.40
C VAL A 10 -12.65 -32.59 -45.33
N ALA A 11 -13.36 -31.93 -46.25
CA ALA A 11 -13.53 -30.47 -46.21
C ALA A 11 -14.29 -30.01 -44.96
N VAL A 12 -15.36 -30.71 -44.59
CA VAL A 12 -16.16 -30.40 -43.38
C VAL A 12 -15.33 -30.61 -42.11
N ILE A 13 -14.56 -31.69 -42.02
CA ILE A 13 -13.66 -31.95 -40.87
C ILE A 13 -12.57 -30.87 -40.78
N GLY A 14 -12.00 -30.44 -41.91
CA GLY A 14 -11.00 -29.37 -41.95
C GLY A 14 -11.53 -28.04 -41.42
N VAL A 15 -12.76 -27.67 -41.77
CA VAL A 15 -13.43 -26.45 -41.29
C VAL A 15 -13.80 -26.55 -39.81
N LEU A 16 -14.27 -27.71 -39.36
CA LEU A 16 -14.55 -27.97 -37.94
C LEU A 16 -13.27 -27.92 -37.08
N GLY A 17 -12.15 -28.43 -37.60
CA GLY A 17 -10.84 -28.37 -36.95
C GLY A 17 -10.35 -26.92 -36.74
N THR A 18 -10.46 -26.08 -37.78
CA THR A 18 -10.03 -24.67 -37.69
C THR A 18 -10.92 -23.83 -36.79
N LEU A 19 -12.24 -24.05 -36.81
CA LEU A 19 -13.19 -23.38 -35.90
C LEU A 19 -12.93 -23.76 -34.42
N SER A 20 -12.66 -25.03 -34.16
CA SER A 20 -12.36 -25.52 -32.81
C SER A 20 -11.04 -24.95 -32.27
N ALA A 21 -10.02 -24.86 -33.13
CA ALA A 21 -8.74 -24.24 -32.77
C ALA A 21 -8.90 -22.74 -32.50
N GLY A 22 -9.65 -22.01 -33.33
CA GLY A 22 -9.94 -20.58 -33.14
C GLY A 22 -10.64 -20.31 -31.80
N TRP A 23 -11.60 -21.15 -31.41
CA TRP A 23 -12.33 -21.00 -30.16
C TRP A 23 -11.48 -21.29 -28.91
N LEU A 24 -10.62 -22.32 -28.97
CA LEU A 24 -9.69 -22.64 -27.88
C LEU A 24 -8.64 -21.53 -27.69
N THR A 25 -8.21 -20.92 -28.79
CA THR A 25 -7.22 -19.84 -28.79
C THR A 25 -7.83 -18.54 -28.29
N GLY A 26 -9.07 -18.22 -28.69
CA GLY A 26 -9.84 -17.08 -28.18
C GLY A 26 -10.07 -17.15 -26.67
N ARG A 27 -10.52 -18.30 -26.14
CA ARG A 27 -10.69 -18.50 -24.68
C ARG A 27 -9.39 -18.37 -23.89
N ARG A 28 -8.26 -18.78 -24.46
CA ARG A 28 -6.94 -18.61 -23.83
C ARG A 28 -6.47 -17.15 -23.88
N ALA A 29 -6.73 -16.44 -24.99
CA ALA A 29 -6.44 -15.02 -25.12
C ALA A 29 -7.28 -14.16 -24.15
N ASP A 30 -8.57 -14.48 -23.98
CA ASP A 30 -9.44 -13.81 -23.01
C ASP A 30 -8.99 -14.07 -21.56
N ARG A 31 -8.57 -15.29 -21.24
CA ARG A 31 -8.00 -15.60 -19.92
C ARG A 31 -6.68 -14.88 -19.69
N ALA A 32 -5.80 -14.82 -20.69
CA ALA A 32 -4.52 -14.14 -20.59
C ALA A 32 -4.69 -12.63 -20.40
N THR A 33 -5.62 -12.00 -21.14
CA THR A 33 -5.91 -10.56 -21.01
C THR A 33 -6.55 -10.22 -19.68
N ASN A 34 -7.46 -11.06 -19.17
CA ASN A 34 -8.05 -10.84 -17.85
C ASN A 34 -7.03 -11.05 -16.72
N ALA A 35 -6.13 -12.03 -16.84
CA ALA A 35 -5.03 -12.21 -15.91
C ALA A 35 -4.06 -11.02 -15.93
N ASP A 36 -3.76 -10.47 -17.11
CA ASP A 36 -2.92 -9.28 -17.26
C ASP A 36 -3.57 -8.03 -16.64
N ARG A 37 -4.88 -7.83 -16.84
CA ARG A 37 -5.62 -6.74 -16.18
C ARG A 37 -5.63 -6.86 -14.66
N ALA A 38 -5.87 -8.07 -14.13
CA ALA A 38 -5.83 -8.32 -12.69
C ALA A 38 -4.43 -8.07 -12.11
N ALA A 39 -3.38 -8.50 -12.83
CA ALA A 39 -2.00 -8.26 -12.42
C ALA A 39 -1.66 -6.76 -12.38
N ARG A 40 -2.12 -5.98 -13.38
CA ARG A 40 -1.93 -4.53 -13.42
C ARG A 40 -2.65 -3.83 -12.27
N GLN A 41 -3.91 -4.19 -12.01
CA GLN A 41 -4.68 -3.63 -10.89
C GLN A 41 -3.99 -3.89 -9.55
N LEU A 42 -3.48 -5.11 -9.33
CA LEU A 42 -2.72 -5.44 -8.13
C LEU A 42 -1.43 -4.63 -7.99
N GLU A 43 -0.71 -4.39 -9.09
CA GLU A 43 0.51 -3.57 -9.04
C GLU A 43 0.19 -2.09 -8.80
N GLU A 44 -0.88 -1.57 -9.41
CA GLU A 44 -1.38 -0.21 -9.16
C GLU A 44 -1.76 -0.03 -7.69
N GLU A 45 -2.54 -0.94 -7.11
CA GLU A 45 -2.90 -0.92 -5.69
C GLU A 45 -1.67 -0.98 -4.78
N ARG A 46 -0.70 -1.84 -5.08
CA ARG A 46 0.57 -1.91 -4.33
C ARG A 46 1.37 -0.63 -4.43
N SER A 47 1.43 -0.02 -5.62
CA SER A 47 2.14 1.24 -5.83
C SER A 47 1.52 2.38 -5.03
N LEU A 48 0.19 2.43 -4.98
CA LEU A 48 -0.57 3.41 -4.23
C LEU A 48 -0.35 3.22 -2.72
N LYS A 49 -0.46 1.99 -2.21
CA LYS A 49 -0.16 1.67 -0.80
C LYS A 49 1.27 2.07 -0.43
N ARG A 50 2.27 1.75 -1.27
CA ARG A 50 3.67 2.15 -1.05
C ARG A 50 3.82 3.65 -0.95
N ALA A 51 3.19 4.41 -1.85
CA ALA A 51 3.27 5.86 -1.84
C ALA A 51 2.65 6.46 -0.57
N THR A 52 1.45 6.01 -0.19
CA THR A 52 0.77 6.49 1.02
C THR A 52 1.54 6.14 2.29
N TYR A 53 2.04 4.90 2.40
CA TYR A 53 2.83 4.46 3.56
C TYR A 53 4.15 5.21 3.67
N ALA A 54 4.82 5.45 2.54
CA ALA A 54 6.04 6.26 2.51
C ALA A 54 5.77 7.70 2.98
N ASP A 55 4.59 8.26 2.66
CA ASP A 55 4.24 9.61 3.08
C ASP A 55 4.06 9.73 4.59
N VAL A 56 3.35 8.78 5.22
CA VAL A 56 3.22 8.71 6.69
C VAL A 56 4.60 8.58 7.36
N LEU A 57 5.45 7.67 6.88
CA LEU A 57 6.77 7.50 7.46
C LEU A 57 7.65 8.74 7.27
N ARG A 58 7.49 9.46 6.17
CA ARG A 58 8.22 10.69 5.87
C ARG A 58 7.80 11.83 6.80
N THR A 59 6.50 12.04 7.01
CA THR A 59 5.98 13.08 7.90
C THR A 59 6.32 12.76 9.36
N ALA A 60 6.17 11.51 9.78
CA ALA A 60 6.57 11.04 11.12
C ALA A 60 8.06 11.29 11.43
N ARG A 61 8.96 10.88 10.53
CA ARG A 61 10.41 11.16 10.68
C ARG A 61 10.75 12.65 10.62
N THR A 62 9.91 13.44 9.97
CA THR A 62 10.09 14.90 9.93
C THR A 62 9.70 15.51 11.27
N LEU A 63 8.65 15.00 11.92
CA LEU A 63 8.25 15.41 13.25
C LEU A 63 9.37 15.17 14.26
N ASP A 64 9.92 13.95 14.31
CA ASP A 64 11.04 13.60 15.21
C ASP A 64 12.21 14.57 15.06
N ARG A 65 12.63 14.82 13.82
CA ARG A 65 13.74 15.74 13.52
C ARG A 65 13.43 17.17 13.95
N ARG A 66 12.19 17.65 13.80
CA ARG A 66 11.81 19.01 14.22
C ARG A 66 11.74 19.16 15.73
N VAL A 67 11.27 18.13 16.44
CA VAL A 67 11.29 18.09 17.91
C VAL A 67 12.74 18.11 18.41
N ALA A 68 13.61 17.26 17.84
CA ALA A 68 15.04 17.23 18.18
C ALA A 68 15.75 18.58 17.93
N ALA A 69 15.37 19.27 16.85
CA ALA A 69 15.92 20.58 16.50
C ALA A 69 15.33 21.74 17.32
N SER A 70 14.45 21.47 18.30
CA SER A 70 13.81 22.49 19.15
C SER A 70 13.14 23.60 18.34
N ARG A 71 12.42 23.23 17.25
CA ARG A 71 11.72 24.18 16.39
C ARG A 71 10.54 24.85 17.09
N SER A 72 10.04 25.92 16.49
CA SER A 72 8.90 26.68 17.01
C SER A 72 7.63 25.82 17.09
N ALA A 73 6.74 26.15 18.02
CA ALA A 73 5.46 25.44 18.20
C ALA A 73 4.64 25.35 16.90
N THR A 74 4.62 26.42 16.11
CA THR A 74 3.93 26.47 14.81
C THR A 74 4.50 25.46 13.81
N GLU A 75 5.82 25.32 13.74
CA GLU A 75 6.45 24.35 12.83
C GLU A 75 6.18 22.90 13.25
N LEU A 76 5.92 22.63 14.53
CA LEU A 76 5.53 21.31 15.03
C LEU A 76 4.08 21.00 14.70
N ASP A 77 3.19 21.99 14.86
CA ASP A 77 1.77 21.87 14.50
C ASP A 77 1.56 21.60 13.01
N ASP A 78 2.27 22.33 12.14
CA ASP A 78 2.19 22.12 10.69
C ASP A 78 2.57 20.69 10.28
N VAL A 79 3.55 20.08 10.96
CA VAL A 79 4.00 18.71 10.64
C VAL A 79 3.08 17.67 11.26
N LEU A 80 2.54 17.93 12.44
CA LEU A 80 1.52 17.08 13.03
C LEU A 80 0.28 17.02 12.15
N GLU A 81 -0.18 18.15 11.63
CA GLU A 81 -1.31 18.21 10.69
C GLU A 81 -1.02 17.45 9.39
N GLN A 82 0.21 17.55 8.86
CA GLN A 82 0.65 16.74 7.72
C GLN A 82 0.65 15.24 8.03
N LEU A 83 1.07 14.85 9.23
CA LEU A 83 1.04 13.45 9.67
C LEU A 83 -0.40 12.93 9.79
N LEU A 84 -1.31 13.69 10.40
CA LEU A 84 -2.73 13.35 10.51
C LEU A 84 -3.39 13.23 9.13
N SER A 85 -3.08 14.16 8.22
CA SER A 85 -3.55 14.10 6.84
C SER A 85 -3.05 12.83 6.13
N ALA A 86 -1.76 12.51 6.23
CA ALA A 86 -1.20 11.28 5.66
C ALA A 86 -1.81 10.01 6.29
N ALA A 87 -2.07 10.03 7.60
CA ALA A 87 -2.70 8.94 8.31
C ALA A 87 -4.13 8.67 7.82
N SER A 88 -4.94 9.72 7.59
CA SER A 88 -6.30 9.57 7.07
C SER A 88 -6.36 8.80 5.74
N HIS A 89 -5.34 8.96 4.88
CA HIS A 89 -5.23 8.21 3.63
C HIS A 89 -4.94 6.73 3.87
N VAL A 90 -4.21 6.39 4.94
CA VAL A 90 -3.98 4.99 5.34
C VAL A 90 -5.25 4.36 5.91
N GLU A 91 -6.05 5.10 6.68
CA GLU A 91 -7.33 4.58 7.21
C GLU A 91 -8.26 4.12 6.09
N LEU A 92 -8.29 4.85 4.97
CA LEU A 92 -9.08 4.50 3.79
C LEU A 92 -8.55 3.25 3.07
N LEU A 93 -7.24 3.03 3.07
CA LEU A 93 -6.61 1.92 2.34
C LEU A 93 -6.44 0.66 3.18
N SER A 94 -6.34 0.79 4.50
CA SER A 94 -5.98 -0.28 5.42
C SER A 94 -6.49 0.00 6.84
N PRO A 95 -7.79 -0.19 7.10
CA PRO A 95 -8.42 0.16 8.39
C PRO A 95 -7.83 -0.64 9.57
N GLU A 96 -7.35 -1.86 9.35
CA GLU A 96 -6.70 -2.66 10.39
C GLU A 96 -5.40 -2.01 10.89
N LEU A 97 -4.62 -1.42 9.97
CA LEU A 97 -3.38 -0.68 10.29
C LEU A 97 -3.68 0.60 11.06
N ALA A 98 -4.78 1.28 10.70
CA ALA A 98 -5.24 2.50 11.35
C ALA A 98 -5.58 2.29 12.83
N SER A 99 -6.38 1.27 13.13
CA SER A 99 -6.86 0.97 14.49
C SER A 99 -5.79 0.51 15.49
N GLY A 100 -4.58 0.21 15.03
CA GLY A 100 -3.50 -0.34 15.86
C GLY A 100 -2.29 0.59 15.89
N LEU A 101 -1.22 0.17 15.22
CA LEU A 101 0.09 0.83 15.27
C LEU A 101 0.04 2.29 14.79
N LEU A 102 -0.79 2.62 13.80
CA LEU A 102 -0.88 4.00 13.31
C LEU A 102 -1.49 4.93 14.37
N SER A 103 -2.56 4.51 15.05
CA SER A 103 -3.13 5.26 16.18
C SER A 103 -2.10 5.48 17.27
N THR A 104 -1.33 4.45 17.65
CA THR A 104 -0.28 4.58 18.67
C THR A 104 0.79 5.60 18.27
N VAL A 105 1.22 5.61 16.99
CA VAL A 105 2.19 6.59 16.49
C VAL A 105 1.61 8.01 16.52
N ILE A 106 0.32 8.19 16.19
CA ILE A 106 -0.35 9.49 16.25
C ILE A 106 -0.48 9.98 17.69
N ASP A 107 -0.94 9.14 18.62
CA ASP A 107 -1.10 9.49 20.03
C ASP A 107 0.25 9.94 20.65
N LEU A 108 1.33 9.22 20.31
CA LEU A 108 2.68 9.57 20.76
C LEU A 108 3.20 10.84 20.07
N ALA A 109 2.90 11.06 18.79
CA ALA A 109 3.23 12.29 18.07
C ALA A 109 2.55 13.51 18.70
N GLU A 110 1.25 13.43 18.96
CA GLU A 110 0.48 14.50 19.62
C GLU A 110 1.05 14.80 21.00
N ARG A 111 1.30 13.76 21.79
CA ARG A 111 1.89 13.90 23.13
C ARG A 111 3.28 14.53 23.07
N LEU A 112 4.11 14.15 22.11
CA LEU A 112 5.45 14.69 21.93
C LEU A 112 5.41 16.18 21.57
N VAL A 113 4.51 16.56 20.66
CA VAL A 113 4.29 17.97 20.29
C VAL A 113 3.80 18.79 21.49
N ASP A 114 2.83 18.27 22.23
CA ASP A 114 2.29 18.92 23.42
C ASP A 114 3.35 19.14 24.51
N LEU A 115 4.22 18.15 24.72
CA LEU A 115 5.35 18.25 25.65
C LEU A 115 6.39 19.26 25.16
N ALA A 116 6.74 19.24 23.88
CA ALA A 116 7.70 20.16 23.28
C ALA A 116 7.23 21.63 23.34
N LYS A 117 5.92 21.88 23.29
CA LYS A 117 5.34 23.23 23.49
C LYS A 117 5.42 23.72 24.93
N ARG A 118 5.25 22.83 25.90
CA ARG A 118 5.06 23.18 27.32
C ARG A 118 6.35 23.15 28.13
N ARG A 119 7.38 22.45 27.68
CA ARG A 119 8.61 22.19 28.44
C ARG A 119 9.86 22.49 27.62
N PRO A 120 10.98 22.87 28.26
CA PRO A 120 12.26 23.00 27.57
C PRO A 120 12.69 21.64 27.00
N ALA A 121 13.34 21.66 25.83
CA ALA A 121 13.70 20.48 25.04
C ALA A 121 14.57 19.44 25.75
N THR A 122 15.23 19.80 26.86
CA THR A 122 16.10 18.92 27.67
C THR A 122 15.37 18.21 28.80
N ASN A 123 14.04 18.12 28.76
CA ASN A 123 13.27 17.42 29.79
C ASN A 123 13.32 15.90 29.56
N GLU A 124 13.70 15.13 30.58
CA GLU A 124 13.76 13.65 30.55
C GLU A 124 12.46 13.01 30.01
N VAL A 125 11.30 13.62 30.31
CA VAL A 125 9.99 13.16 29.83
C VAL A 125 9.84 13.31 28.30
N ILE A 126 10.48 14.32 27.69
CA ILE A 126 10.49 14.50 26.23
C ILE A 126 11.34 13.40 25.60
N ASP A 127 12.51 13.11 26.17
CA ASP A 127 13.42 12.08 25.66
C ASP A 127 12.79 10.68 25.75
N GLU A 128 12.12 10.36 26.86
CA GLU A 128 11.37 9.11 27.04
C GLU A 128 10.22 9.00 26.03
N THR A 129 9.39 10.05 25.91
CA THR A 129 8.26 10.05 24.94
C THR A 129 8.77 9.94 23.50
N ARG A 130 9.92 10.53 23.20
CA ARG A 130 10.56 10.45 21.89
C ARG A 130 11.11 9.06 21.60
N ALA A 131 11.67 8.38 22.60
CA ALA A 131 12.09 6.99 22.49
C ALA A 131 10.89 6.06 22.22
N ASP A 132 9.80 6.22 22.96
CA ASP A 132 8.54 5.49 22.74
C ASP A 132 8.00 5.73 21.32
N TYR A 133 7.98 6.99 20.88
CA TYR A 133 7.56 7.38 19.54
C TYR A 133 8.42 6.72 18.46
N THR A 134 9.74 6.71 18.64
CA THR A 134 10.68 6.09 17.68
C THR A 134 10.49 4.58 17.62
N SER A 135 10.30 3.93 18.76
CA SER A 135 10.01 2.48 18.83
C SER A 135 8.70 2.15 18.10
N ALA A 136 7.63 2.92 18.35
CA ALA A 136 6.35 2.71 17.67
C ALA A 136 6.46 2.95 16.15
N LEU A 137 7.29 3.91 15.72
CA LEU A 137 7.53 4.19 14.31
C LEU A 137 8.33 3.05 13.62
N ASP A 138 9.26 2.42 14.32
CA ASP A 138 9.98 1.26 13.82
C ASP A 138 9.06 0.04 13.68
N ASP A 139 8.20 -0.20 14.67
CA ASP A 139 7.17 -1.25 14.63
C ASP A 139 6.20 -1.03 13.46
N LEU A 140 5.73 0.21 13.28
CA LEU A 140 4.90 0.59 12.14
C LEU A 140 5.65 0.36 10.82
N THR A 141 6.92 0.77 10.73
CA THR A 141 7.75 0.56 9.52
C THR A 141 7.87 -0.92 9.17
N HIS A 142 8.11 -1.77 10.17
CA HIS A 142 8.21 -3.21 10.00
C HIS A 142 6.88 -3.81 9.52
N ARG A 143 5.76 -3.39 10.13
CA ARG A 143 4.44 -3.85 9.74
C ARG A 143 4.06 -3.42 8.32
N LEU A 144 4.33 -2.16 7.94
CA LEU A 144 4.04 -1.63 6.60
C LEU A 144 4.86 -2.37 5.52
N HIS A 145 6.12 -2.68 5.80
CA HIS A 145 6.93 -3.54 4.91
C HIS A 145 6.32 -4.92 4.75
N THR A 146 5.90 -5.54 5.85
CA THR A 146 5.25 -6.86 5.83
C THR A 146 3.97 -6.84 4.99
N GLU A 147 3.17 -5.78 5.12
CA GLU A 147 1.91 -5.62 4.38
C GLU A 147 2.16 -5.45 2.87
N ILE A 148 3.15 -4.65 2.48
CA ILE A 148 3.54 -4.48 1.06
C ILE A 148 4.09 -5.78 0.46
N SER A 149 4.81 -6.58 1.26
CA SER A 149 5.44 -7.82 0.81
C SER A 149 4.49 -9.03 0.81
N ARG A 150 3.25 -8.89 1.33
CA ARG A 150 2.33 -10.01 1.46
C ARG A 150 1.88 -10.50 0.07
N PRO A 151 2.04 -11.80 -0.27
CA PRO A 151 1.50 -12.35 -1.50
C PRO A 151 -0.03 -12.31 -1.45
N SER A 152 -0.68 -11.88 -2.54
CA SER A 152 -2.13 -11.87 -2.63
C SER A 152 -2.66 -13.31 -2.49
N PRO A 153 -3.70 -13.56 -1.69
CA PRO A 153 -4.35 -14.87 -1.67
C PRO A 153 -4.94 -15.15 -3.06
N HIS A 154 -4.53 -16.27 -3.66
CA HIS A 154 -5.03 -16.78 -4.94
C HIS A 154 -6.43 -17.39 -4.82
#